data_AF-A0AAV6ABN3-F1
#
_entry.id   AF-A0AAV6ABN3-F1
#
_cell.length_a   1.000
_cell.length_b   1.000
_cell.length_c   1.000
_cell.angle_alpha   90.00
_cell.angle_beta   90.00
_cell.angle_gamma   90.00
#
_symmetry.space_group_name_H-M   'P 1'
#
loop_
_entity.id
_entity.type
_entity.pdbx_description
1 polymer ?
#
loop_
_entity_poly.entity_id
_entity_poly.type
_entity_poly.pdbx_seq_one_letter_code
_entity_poly.pdbx_strand_id
1 'polypeptide(L)'
;MADLHEPDVPGTGRARVTAARASRLLTETDRTVSARPPAIHGSRPRAHGVLLSRDTGLVRATAGLSDLLYLQHVMGNRTVQGLLVARQQSTAEGPLSPTQVRDAIAFYRAQPARYTRDIIKEIQQAVGTDPTGSISAVDVQAVATRQQALNVDAEPKLKIDGMAGPRTLPSIFKFGLSEDASVSDFAKKAKETFEAKDGKSEEEKAKSLVSDLVNKRLAALNIPPVAVEVANDLGTRGAFSSGDWKLKLDRLQFQPGKFHDLRDTTATIYHEARHAEQDFRVGQLLARQGKSAEQITAITGLNADVAKKAVDAKGDITAMQALIAQGWFDSLHGAAGLARRRRNSEELRAAFTAREAACDAFKADPTPQNKAKLDLAKARFDRAVAEHDDLPHEFDAERLESKVATQFGDPEQHDDPCR
;
A
#
# COMPACT_ATOMS: atom_id res chain seq x y z
N MET A 1 -8.65 -17.15 14.74
CA MET A 1 -8.21 -16.25 15.82
C MET A 1 -7.00 -16.89 16.46
N ALA A 2 -5.80 -16.36 16.19
CA ALA A 2 -4.56 -16.78 16.82
C ALA A 2 -3.98 -15.58 17.60
N ASP A 3 -3.64 -15.83 18.86
CA ASP A 3 -2.98 -14.89 19.76
C ASP A 3 -1.54 -14.61 19.31
N LEU A 4 -1.14 -13.34 19.34
CA LEU A 4 0.26 -12.94 19.23
C LEU A 4 0.96 -13.36 20.53
N HIS A 5 1.73 -14.44 20.46
CA HIS A 5 2.52 -14.98 21.56
C HIS A 5 3.84 -14.18 21.69
N GLU A 6 4.04 -13.50 22.82
CA GLU A 6 5.37 -13.09 23.28
C GLU A 6 6.12 -14.31 23.86
N PRO A 7 7.44 -14.42 23.70
CA PRO A 7 8.20 -15.56 24.22
C PRO A 7 8.53 -15.41 25.71
N ASP A 8 8.10 -16.39 26.51
CA ASP A 8 8.38 -16.51 27.94
C ASP A 8 9.68 -17.31 28.22
N VAL A 9 10.45 -16.84 29.20
CA VAL A 9 11.72 -17.42 29.69
C VAL A 9 11.44 -18.38 30.86
N PRO A 10 12.15 -19.52 31.02
CA PRO A 10 11.75 -20.53 32.00
C PRO A 10 12.32 -20.26 33.40
N GLY A 11 11.49 -20.40 34.45
CA GLY A 11 11.97 -20.38 35.83
C GLY A 11 10.93 -20.49 36.96
N THR A 12 10.51 -21.73 37.26
CA THR A 12 10.15 -22.27 38.60
C THR A 12 9.04 -21.65 39.48
N GLY A 13 8.10 -22.51 39.93
CA GLY A 13 7.55 -22.45 41.31
C GLY A 13 6.03 -22.35 41.44
N ARG A 14 5.39 -23.41 41.97
CA ARG A 14 3.95 -23.55 42.27
C ARG A 14 3.42 -22.55 43.30
N ALA A 15 2.19 -22.04 43.12
CA ALA A 15 1.08 -22.07 44.10
C ALA A 15 -0.23 -21.49 43.53
N ARG A 16 -1.36 -22.16 43.81
CA ARG A 16 -2.74 -21.72 43.55
C ARG A 16 -3.14 -20.62 44.53
N VAL A 17 -3.74 -19.50 44.09
CA VAL A 17 -4.83 -18.76 44.78
C VAL A 17 -5.64 -17.94 43.76
N THR A 18 -6.93 -17.86 44.06
CA THR A 18 -8.11 -17.25 43.43
C THR A 18 -8.01 -15.83 42.86
N ALA A 19 -8.85 -15.60 41.85
CA ALA A 19 -9.17 -14.33 41.21
C ALA A 19 -9.79 -13.28 42.18
N ALA A 20 -9.26 -12.06 42.13
CA ALA A 20 -9.99 -10.82 42.42
C ALA A 20 -9.21 -9.59 41.93
N ARG A 21 -9.83 -8.84 41.01
CA ARG A 21 -9.99 -7.38 41.02
C ARG A 21 -8.75 -6.51 41.33
N ALA A 22 -8.29 -5.75 40.33
CA ALA A 22 -7.62 -4.46 40.56
C ALA A 22 -7.89 -3.47 39.41
N SER A 23 -8.70 -2.45 39.71
CA SER A 23 -8.75 -1.15 39.03
C SER A 23 -8.10 -0.13 39.95
N ARG A 24 -7.47 0.90 39.37
CA ARG A 24 -6.64 1.97 39.98
C ARG A 24 -5.24 1.50 40.34
N LEU A 25 -4.16 2.26 40.14
CA LEU A 25 -3.93 3.70 40.08
C LEU A 25 -2.69 3.92 39.18
N LEU A 26 -2.61 5.06 38.47
CA LEU A 26 -1.44 5.96 38.44
C LEU A 26 -1.83 7.24 37.68
N THR A 27 -2.34 8.20 38.46
CA THR A 27 -2.08 9.65 38.34
C THR A 27 -0.57 9.89 38.53
N GLU A 28 0.13 10.94 38.11
CA GLU A 28 -0.17 12.30 37.63
C GLU A 28 1.17 12.92 37.15
N THR A 29 1.12 14.19 36.71
CA THR A 29 2.18 15.11 36.22
C THR A 29 2.34 15.09 34.69
N ASP A 30 2.25 16.21 33.96
CA ASP A 30 2.61 17.58 34.33
C ASP A 30 1.77 18.65 33.59
N ARG A 31 1.74 19.83 34.20
CA ARG A 31 1.02 21.06 33.89
C ARG A 31 1.44 21.66 32.55
N THR A 32 0.49 22.22 31.80
CA THR A 32 0.75 23.46 31.03
C THR A 32 -0.42 24.44 31.13
N VAL A 33 -0.01 25.69 31.28
CA VAL A 33 -0.79 26.89 31.60
C VAL A 33 -1.56 27.38 30.37
N SER A 34 -2.86 27.62 30.56
CA SER A 34 -3.72 28.29 29.58
C SER A 34 -3.51 29.81 29.66
N ALA A 35 -2.98 30.39 28.59
CA ALA A 35 -2.90 31.84 28.41
C ALA A 35 -3.97 32.30 27.42
N ARG A 36 -4.91 33.12 27.91
CA ARG A 36 -5.88 33.89 27.10
C ARG A 36 -5.14 34.98 26.30
N PRO A 37 -5.50 35.23 25.03
CA PRO A 37 -5.09 36.45 24.34
C PRO A 37 -6.03 37.63 24.70
N PRO A 38 -5.51 38.88 24.72
CA PRO A 38 -6.29 40.07 25.05
C PRO A 38 -7.10 40.58 23.85
N ALA A 39 -8.22 41.23 24.16
CA ALA A 39 -9.04 41.99 23.23
C ALA A 39 -8.30 43.24 22.72
N ILE A 40 -8.36 43.50 21.41
CA ILE A 40 -7.87 44.73 20.79
C ILE A 40 -9.06 45.52 20.23
N HIS A 41 -9.21 46.74 20.76
CA HIS A 41 -10.12 47.77 20.30
C HIS A 41 -9.71 48.33 18.93
N GLY A 42 -10.72 48.73 18.15
CA GLY A 42 -10.60 49.02 16.73
C GLY A 42 -9.97 50.35 16.33
N SER A 43 -9.80 50.48 15.02
CA SER A 43 -9.80 51.75 14.28
C SER A 43 -10.03 51.44 12.79
N ARG A 44 -11.12 51.99 12.23
CA ARG A 44 -11.46 51.96 10.80
C ARG A 44 -10.57 52.92 10.01
N PRO A 45 -10.22 52.58 8.76
CA PRO A 45 -10.10 53.60 7.72
C PRO A 45 -11.09 53.40 6.56
N ARG A 46 -11.27 54.50 5.85
CA ARG A 46 -12.37 54.87 4.95
C ARG A 46 -12.46 54.03 3.68
N ALA A 47 -13.71 53.79 3.26
CA ALA A 47 -14.06 53.29 1.94
C ALA A 47 -13.80 54.37 0.88
N HIS A 48 -13.05 54.02 -0.17
CA HIS A 48 -13.15 54.67 -1.47
C HIS A 48 -14.04 53.79 -2.35
N GLY A 49 -15.20 54.34 -2.70
CA GLY A 49 -16.12 53.71 -3.64
C GLY A 49 -15.54 53.72 -5.05
N VAL A 50 -15.54 52.56 -5.68
CA VAL A 50 -15.42 52.42 -7.14
C VAL A 50 -16.75 51.85 -7.62
N LEU A 51 -17.42 52.62 -8.47
CA LEU A 51 -18.66 52.21 -9.13
C LEU A 51 -18.44 50.94 -9.95
N LEU A 52 -19.28 49.94 -9.70
CA LEU A 52 -19.48 48.80 -10.59
C LEU A 52 -20.43 49.23 -11.72
N SER A 53 -19.91 49.34 -12.94
CA SER A 53 -20.74 49.28 -14.14
C SER A 53 -20.89 47.82 -14.55
N ARG A 54 -22.13 47.32 -14.55
CA ARG A 54 -22.51 46.11 -15.28
C ARG A 54 -22.58 46.47 -16.76
N ASP A 55 -21.82 45.77 -17.61
CA ASP A 55 -22.37 45.16 -18.82
C ASP A 55 -21.33 44.38 -19.65
N THR A 56 -21.81 43.27 -20.20
CA THR A 56 -21.28 42.46 -21.32
C THR A 56 -19.99 41.64 -21.12
N GLY A 57 -20.18 40.33 -20.88
CA GLY A 57 -19.75 39.26 -21.79
C GLY A 57 -18.30 39.18 -22.27
N LEU A 58 -17.62 38.09 -21.86
CA LEU A 58 -16.40 37.53 -22.44
C LEU A 58 -15.14 38.43 -22.42
N VAL A 59 -14.48 38.51 -21.25
CA VAL A 59 -13.08 38.99 -21.18
C VAL A 59 -12.14 37.80 -21.19
N ARG A 60 -11.57 37.52 -22.38
CA ARG A 60 -10.32 36.77 -22.49
C ARG A 60 -9.22 37.72 -22.00
N ALA A 61 -8.87 37.65 -20.72
CA ALA A 61 -7.86 38.52 -20.11
C ALA A 61 -6.45 38.15 -20.62
N THR A 62 -6.07 38.71 -21.76
CA THR A 62 -4.66 38.90 -22.11
C THR A 62 -4.14 40.00 -21.19
N ALA A 63 -3.43 39.62 -20.12
CA ALA A 63 -2.76 40.60 -19.26
C ALA A 63 -1.78 41.39 -20.14
N GLY A 64 -2.01 42.70 -20.28
CA GLY A 64 -1.14 43.58 -21.05
C GLY A 64 0.19 43.78 -20.33
N LEU A 65 1.23 44.17 -21.08
CA LEU A 65 2.55 44.55 -20.53
C LEU A 65 2.45 45.54 -19.35
N SER A 66 1.44 46.40 -19.35
CA SER A 66 1.15 47.37 -18.30
C SER A 66 0.77 46.74 -16.94
N ASP A 67 0.01 45.64 -16.93
CA ASP A 67 -0.38 44.94 -15.70
C ASP A 67 0.81 44.19 -15.09
N LEU A 68 1.68 43.67 -15.94
CA LEU A 68 2.91 43.00 -15.53
C LEU A 68 3.90 43.95 -14.89
N LEU A 69 4.09 45.14 -15.48
CA LEU A 69 4.93 46.19 -14.91
C LEU A 69 4.36 46.73 -13.59
N TYR A 70 3.03 46.86 -13.48
CA TYR A 70 2.38 47.25 -12.24
C TYR A 70 2.59 46.22 -11.12
N LEU A 71 2.34 44.94 -11.40
CA LEU A 71 2.61 43.85 -10.45
C LEU A 71 4.09 43.78 -10.08
N GLN A 72 5.00 44.07 -11.03
CA GLN A 72 6.44 44.06 -10.82
C GLN A 72 6.87 45.21 -9.91
N HIS A 73 6.23 46.37 -10.04
CA HIS A 73 6.48 47.54 -9.20
C HIS A 73 5.92 47.36 -7.78
N VAL A 74 4.76 46.71 -7.64
CA VAL A 74 4.08 46.53 -6.34
C VAL A 74 4.60 45.32 -5.56
N MET A 75 4.91 44.22 -6.24
CA MET A 75 5.26 42.94 -5.60
C MET A 75 6.72 42.53 -5.78
N GLY A 76 7.48 43.25 -6.61
CA GLY A 76 8.87 42.94 -6.94
C GLY A 76 9.04 41.84 -8.00
N ASN A 77 10.16 41.89 -8.73
CA ASN A 77 10.46 40.96 -9.84
C ASN A 77 10.34 39.49 -9.46
N ARG A 78 10.79 39.09 -8.25
CA ARG A 78 10.72 37.70 -7.79
C ARG A 78 9.29 37.19 -7.69
N THR A 79 8.36 38.01 -7.19
CA THR A 79 6.97 37.62 -6.98
C THR A 79 6.22 37.50 -8.31
N VAL A 80 6.49 38.43 -9.24
CA VAL A 80 5.93 38.36 -10.60
C VAL A 80 6.47 37.18 -11.39
N GLN A 81 7.77 36.91 -11.27
CA GLN A 81 8.38 35.73 -11.89
C GLN A 81 7.79 34.45 -11.30
N GLY A 82 7.55 34.41 -9.98
CA GLY A 82 6.80 33.32 -9.32
C GLY A 82 5.37 33.16 -9.84
N LEU A 83 4.63 34.24 -10.04
CA LEU A 83 3.27 34.24 -10.59
C LEU A 83 3.22 33.77 -12.05
N LEU A 84 4.17 34.20 -12.88
CA LEU A 84 4.27 33.79 -14.27
C LEU A 84 4.66 32.31 -14.40
N VAL A 85 5.63 31.86 -13.61
CA VAL A 85 6.00 30.43 -13.54
C VAL A 85 4.83 29.60 -13.03
N ALA A 86 4.10 30.06 -12.01
CA ALA A 86 2.89 29.38 -11.53
C ALA A 86 1.79 29.32 -12.60
N ARG A 87 1.63 30.37 -13.40
CA ARG A 87 0.63 30.42 -14.49
C ARG A 87 1.02 29.51 -15.65
N GLN A 88 2.29 29.49 -16.07
CA GLN A 88 2.81 28.53 -17.07
C GLN A 88 2.77 27.07 -16.56
N GLN A 89 2.95 26.84 -15.26
CA GLN A 89 2.78 25.52 -14.66
C GLN A 89 1.31 25.09 -14.54
N SER A 90 0.35 26.02 -14.52
CA SER A 90 -1.09 25.71 -14.40
C SER A 90 -1.79 25.31 -15.71
N THR A 91 -1.12 25.36 -16.86
CA THR A 91 -1.72 25.11 -18.18
C THR A 91 -1.35 23.76 -18.78
N ALA A 92 -0.68 22.87 -18.05
CA ALA A 92 -0.45 21.51 -18.53
C ALA A 92 -1.80 20.77 -18.57
N GLU A 93 -2.30 20.50 -19.78
CA GLU A 93 -3.50 19.69 -19.99
C GLU A 93 -3.27 18.29 -19.39
N GLY A 94 -4.28 17.77 -18.68
CA GLY A 94 -4.20 16.46 -18.07
C GLY A 94 -5.29 16.24 -17.01
N PRO A 95 -5.31 15.05 -16.39
CA PRO A 95 -6.37 14.63 -15.47
C PRO A 95 -6.35 15.36 -14.12
N LEU A 96 -5.25 16.01 -13.74
CA LEU A 96 -5.13 16.73 -12.47
C LEU A 96 -5.59 18.18 -12.59
N SER A 97 -6.28 18.65 -11.56
CA SER A 97 -6.53 20.08 -11.35
C SER A 97 -5.24 20.85 -11.03
N PRO A 98 -5.21 22.19 -11.19
CA PRO A 98 -4.05 23.00 -10.83
C PRO A 98 -3.60 22.85 -9.38
N THR A 99 -4.51 22.58 -8.44
CA THR A 99 -4.17 22.33 -7.03
C THR A 99 -3.48 20.98 -6.87
N GLN A 100 -4.02 19.92 -7.47
CA GLN A 100 -3.39 18.60 -7.44
C GLN A 100 -2.00 18.60 -8.09
N VAL A 101 -1.80 19.35 -9.18
CA VAL A 101 -0.47 19.54 -9.79
C VAL A 101 0.53 20.15 -8.80
N ARG A 102 0.13 21.21 -8.08
CA ARG A 102 0.99 21.83 -7.05
C ARG A 102 1.32 20.86 -5.92
N ASP A 103 0.32 20.12 -5.44
CA ASP A 103 0.50 19.15 -4.35
C ASP A 103 1.42 18.00 -4.78
N ALA A 104 1.27 17.49 -6.00
CA ALA A 104 2.13 16.47 -6.57
C ALA A 104 3.58 16.95 -6.69
N ILE A 105 3.81 18.16 -7.23
CA ILE A 105 5.16 18.75 -7.30
C ILE A 105 5.76 18.91 -5.89
N ALA A 106 4.96 19.34 -4.91
CA ALA A 106 5.40 19.48 -3.53
C ALA A 106 5.80 18.14 -2.90
N PHE A 107 5.10 17.05 -3.21
CA PHE A 107 5.43 15.69 -2.74
C PHE A 107 6.86 15.27 -3.11
N TYR A 108 7.27 15.47 -4.37
CA TYR A 108 8.63 15.17 -4.82
C TYR A 108 9.67 16.09 -4.17
N ARG A 109 9.39 17.40 -4.13
CA ARG A 109 10.31 18.42 -3.57
C ARG A 109 10.52 18.27 -2.07
N ALA A 110 9.54 17.75 -1.34
CA ALA A 110 9.65 17.48 0.09
C ALA A 110 10.62 16.34 0.42
N GLN A 111 11.02 15.54 -0.57
CA GLN A 111 11.81 14.32 -0.36
C GLN A 111 13.01 14.23 -1.33
N PRO A 112 13.91 15.24 -1.36
CA PRO A 112 14.98 15.32 -2.37
C PRO A 112 16.01 14.18 -2.27
N ALA A 113 16.15 13.57 -1.08
CA ALA A 113 17.01 12.40 -0.88
C ALA A 113 16.44 11.11 -1.50
N ARG A 114 15.11 11.04 -1.66
CA ARG A 114 14.41 9.90 -2.27
C ARG A 114 14.25 10.09 -3.77
N TYR A 115 13.81 11.28 -4.16
CA TYR A 115 13.63 11.67 -5.55
C TYR A 115 14.83 12.47 -6.03
N THR A 116 15.97 11.78 -6.13
CA THR A 116 17.19 12.36 -6.68
C THR A 116 17.00 12.73 -8.15
N ARG A 117 17.93 13.52 -8.71
CA ARG A 117 17.88 13.90 -10.13
C ARG A 117 17.74 12.68 -11.05
N ASP A 118 18.48 11.60 -10.77
CA ASP A 118 18.47 10.41 -11.62
C ASP A 118 17.18 9.59 -11.46
N ILE A 119 16.65 9.47 -10.24
CA ILE A 119 15.32 8.87 -10.02
C ILE A 119 14.23 9.64 -10.77
N ILE A 120 14.27 10.98 -10.75
CA ILE A 120 13.30 11.79 -11.49
C ILE A 120 13.46 11.56 -13.01
N LYS A 121 14.68 11.43 -13.53
CA LYS A 121 14.88 11.09 -14.95
C LYS A 121 14.28 9.73 -15.30
N GLU A 122 14.47 8.72 -14.45
CA GLU A 122 13.87 7.39 -14.66
C GLU A 122 12.34 7.47 -14.67
N ILE A 123 11.73 8.23 -13.76
CA ILE A 123 10.27 8.48 -13.75
C ILE A 123 9.83 9.17 -15.03
N GLN A 124 10.51 10.25 -15.44
CA GLN A 124 10.21 11.00 -16.66
C GLN A 124 10.26 10.10 -17.90
N GLN A 125 11.31 9.28 -18.03
CA GLN A 125 11.43 8.30 -19.12
C GLN A 125 10.27 7.31 -19.11
N ALA A 126 9.91 6.77 -17.93
CA ALA A 126 8.85 5.77 -17.82
C ALA A 126 7.44 6.32 -18.14
N VAL A 127 7.22 7.62 -17.97
CA VAL A 127 5.95 8.30 -18.30
C VAL A 127 5.99 9.06 -19.63
N GLY A 128 7.11 9.00 -20.36
CA GLY A 128 7.25 9.57 -21.70
C GLY A 128 7.45 11.10 -21.74
N THR A 129 8.04 11.70 -20.70
CA THR A 129 8.42 13.12 -20.68
C THR A 129 9.93 13.33 -20.77
N ASP A 130 10.36 14.57 -21.02
CA ASP A 130 11.78 14.91 -21.16
C ASP A 130 12.55 14.64 -19.84
N PRO A 131 13.64 13.85 -19.86
CA PRO A 131 14.38 13.46 -18.66
C PRO A 131 15.33 14.57 -18.17
N THR A 132 14.75 15.69 -17.74
CA THR A 132 15.47 16.85 -17.21
C THR A 132 16.08 16.57 -15.82
N GLY A 133 15.47 15.65 -15.07
CA GLY A 133 15.78 15.37 -13.67
C GLY A 133 15.20 16.39 -12.69
N SER A 134 14.22 17.19 -13.12
CA SER A 134 13.46 18.12 -12.28
C SER A 134 11.97 17.96 -12.58
N ILE A 135 11.16 17.73 -11.55
CA ILE A 135 9.72 17.53 -11.73
C ILE A 135 9.01 18.84 -12.09
N SER A 136 8.19 18.80 -13.12
CA SER A 136 7.37 19.89 -13.63
C SER A 136 5.87 19.53 -13.60
N ALA A 137 5.03 20.49 -14.00
CA ALA A 137 3.59 20.25 -14.14
C ALA A 137 3.26 19.20 -15.23
N VAL A 138 4.03 19.20 -16.33
CA VAL A 138 3.87 18.22 -17.41
C VAL A 138 4.19 16.81 -16.89
N ASP A 139 5.24 16.67 -16.09
CA ASP A 139 5.64 15.37 -15.55
C ASP A 139 4.59 14.77 -14.61
N VAL A 140 4.02 15.57 -13.71
CA VAL A 140 3.00 15.04 -12.77
C VAL A 140 1.67 14.74 -13.48
N GLN A 141 1.32 15.47 -14.55
CA GLN A 141 0.18 15.10 -15.41
C GLN A 141 0.44 13.79 -16.17
N ALA A 142 1.67 13.58 -16.64
CA ALA A 142 2.07 12.34 -17.30
C ALA A 142 2.03 11.15 -16.34
N VAL A 143 2.50 11.32 -15.08
CA VAL A 143 2.36 10.32 -14.03
C VAL A 143 0.88 9.99 -13.77
N ALA A 144 0.01 11.00 -13.67
CA ALA A 144 -1.42 10.79 -13.46
C ALA A 144 -2.10 10.06 -14.64
N THR A 145 -1.72 10.40 -15.87
CA THR A 145 -2.18 9.70 -17.08
C THR A 145 -1.72 8.24 -17.06
N ARG A 146 -0.46 7.99 -16.64
CA ARG A 146 0.05 6.63 -16.47
C ARG A 146 -0.70 5.85 -15.39
N GLN A 147 -1.05 6.48 -14.26
CA GLN A 147 -1.88 5.88 -13.22
C GLN A 147 -3.27 5.49 -13.77
N GLN A 148 -3.91 6.36 -14.56
CA GLN A 148 -5.18 6.04 -15.24
C GLN A 148 -5.05 4.83 -16.16
N ALA A 149 -4.03 4.80 -17.01
CA ALA A 149 -3.79 3.68 -17.93
C ALA A 149 -3.53 2.37 -17.18
N LEU A 150 -2.83 2.43 -16.05
CA LEU A 150 -2.58 1.28 -15.19
C LEU A 150 -3.85 0.77 -14.50
N ASN A 151 -4.92 1.56 -14.37
CA ASN A 151 -6.15 1.18 -13.66
C ASN A 151 -7.20 0.47 -14.53
N VAL A 152 -6.98 0.32 -15.84
CA VAL A 152 -8.00 -0.21 -16.77
C VAL A 152 -8.45 -1.62 -16.37
N ASP A 153 -7.51 -2.51 -16.11
CA ASP A 153 -7.75 -3.93 -15.77
C ASP A 153 -7.00 -4.34 -14.49
N ALA A 154 -6.93 -3.43 -13.51
CA ALA A 154 -6.19 -3.69 -12.28
C ALA A 154 -7.02 -3.34 -11.05
N GLU A 155 -6.98 -4.26 -10.10
CA GLU A 155 -7.45 -4.05 -8.73
C GLU A 155 -6.32 -4.42 -7.77
N PRO A 156 -6.18 -3.70 -6.63
CA PRO A 156 -6.82 -2.42 -6.34
C PRO A 156 -6.33 -1.28 -7.28
N LYS A 157 -7.17 -0.27 -7.49
CA LYS A 157 -6.85 0.89 -8.35
C LYS A 157 -5.86 1.85 -7.70
N LEU A 158 -4.92 2.35 -8.49
CA LEU A 158 -4.07 3.47 -8.10
C LEU A 158 -4.90 4.75 -7.95
N LYS A 159 -4.55 5.57 -6.96
CA LYS A 159 -5.03 6.95 -6.91
C LYS A 159 -4.42 7.74 -8.08
N ILE A 160 -5.24 8.53 -8.77
CA ILE A 160 -4.79 9.42 -9.85
C ILE A 160 -4.43 10.77 -9.24
N ASP A 161 -3.19 10.88 -8.76
CA ASP A 161 -2.69 12.05 -8.03
C ASP A 161 -1.38 12.62 -8.58
N GLY A 162 -0.80 12.00 -9.61
CA GLY A 162 0.48 12.44 -10.19
C GLY A 162 1.68 12.20 -9.28
N MET A 163 1.51 11.43 -8.20
CA MET A 163 2.57 11.07 -7.28
C MET A 163 3.06 9.66 -7.59
N ALA A 164 4.28 9.57 -8.11
CA ALA A 164 5.01 8.31 -8.25
C ALA A 164 5.53 7.86 -6.88
N GLY A 165 4.62 7.55 -5.96
CA GLY A 165 4.90 7.12 -4.60
C GLY A 165 4.96 5.59 -4.44
N PRO A 166 4.96 5.09 -3.18
CA PRO A 166 5.15 3.67 -2.85
C PRO A 166 4.19 2.67 -3.52
N ARG A 167 3.02 3.09 -3.99
CA ARG A 167 2.07 2.24 -4.75
C ARG A 167 2.25 2.35 -6.26
N THR A 168 2.52 3.56 -6.73
CA THR A 168 2.70 3.87 -8.16
C THR A 168 4.03 3.32 -8.68
N LEU A 169 5.12 3.44 -7.92
CA LEU A 169 6.45 3.02 -8.39
C LEU A 169 6.55 1.52 -8.70
N PRO A 170 6.14 0.58 -7.81
CA PRO A 170 6.15 -0.85 -8.14
C PRO A 170 5.31 -1.18 -9.39
N SER A 171 4.25 -0.42 -9.61
CA SER A 171 3.36 -0.59 -10.76
C SER A 171 3.96 -0.14 -12.09
N ILE A 172 4.81 0.88 -12.07
CA ILE A 172 5.50 1.41 -13.26
C ILE A 172 6.79 0.63 -13.51
N PHE A 173 7.59 0.42 -12.46
CA PHE A 173 8.89 -0.23 -12.49
C PHE A 173 8.77 -1.64 -11.91
N LYS A 174 8.12 -2.53 -12.65
CA LYS A 174 7.95 -3.94 -12.27
C LYS A 174 9.31 -4.64 -12.25
N PHE A 175 9.50 -5.50 -11.26
CA PHE A 175 10.66 -6.37 -11.15
C PHE A 175 10.32 -7.64 -10.35
N GLY A 176 11.11 -8.69 -10.58
CA GLY A 176 10.98 -9.94 -9.85
C GLY A 176 9.63 -10.61 -10.07
N LEU A 177 8.93 -10.98 -8.99
CA LEU A 177 7.62 -11.62 -9.10
C LEU A 177 6.55 -10.73 -9.74
N SER A 178 6.71 -9.41 -9.70
CA SER A 178 5.75 -8.47 -10.31
C SER A 178 5.85 -8.36 -11.84
N GLU A 179 6.85 -8.97 -12.48
CA GLU A 179 6.97 -8.96 -13.94
C GLU A 179 5.82 -9.70 -14.61
N ASP A 180 5.28 -9.12 -15.68
CA ASP A 180 4.09 -9.66 -16.36
C ASP A 180 4.31 -11.09 -16.89
N ALA A 181 5.54 -11.40 -17.33
CA ALA A 181 5.93 -12.75 -17.76
C ALA A 181 5.99 -13.74 -16.58
N SER A 182 6.48 -13.30 -15.42
CA SER A 182 6.56 -14.13 -14.21
C SER A 182 5.17 -14.54 -13.73
N VAL A 183 4.25 -13.56 -13.67
CA VAL A 183 2.84 -13.75 -13.30
C VAL A 183 2.14 -14.69 -14.29
N SER A 184 2.27 -14.43 -15.59
CA SER A 184 1.60 -15.22 -16.63
C SER A 184 2.09 -16.67 -16.69
N ASP A 185 3.40 -16.88 -16.57
CA ASP A 185 3.96 -18.23 -16.49
C ASP A 185 3.53 -18.96 -15.20
N PHE A 186 3.36 -18.24 -14.08
CA PHE A 186 2.96 -18.85 -12.83
C PHE A 186 1.50 -19.29 -12.88
N ALA A 187 0.59 -18.38 -13.23
CA ALA A 187 -0.84 -18.69 -13.31
C ALA A 187 -1.12 -19.86 -14.26
N LYS A 188 -0.46 -19.88 -15.42
CA LYS A 188 -0.56 -20.99 -16.38
C LYS A 188 -0.09 -22.32 -15.80
N LYS A 189 1.13 -22.37 -15.24
CA LYS A 189 1.68 -23.62 -14.68
C LYS A 189 0.95 -24.10 -13.43
N ALA A 190 0.41 -23.18 -12.64
CA ALA A 190 -0.41 -23.54 -11.51
C ALA A 190 -1.70 -24.23 -11.95
N LYS A 191 -2.34 -23.70 -13.00
CA LYS A 191 -3.52 -24.35 -13.61
C LYS A 191 -3.19 -25.76 -14.13
N GLU A 192 -2.10 -25.88 -14.90
CA GLU A 192 -1.63 -27.19 -15.40
C GLU A 192 -1.35 -28.18 -14.25
N THR A 193 -0.81 -27.70 -13.13
CA THR A 193 -0.53 -28.51 -11.94
C THR A 193 -1.82 -29.01 -11.27
N PHE A 194 -2.84 -28.15 -11.15
CA PHE A 194 -4.13 -28.56 -10.59
C PHE A 194 -4.90 -29.50 -11.51
N GLU A 195 -4.83 -29.31 -12.82
CA GLU A 195 -5.48 -30.17 -13.83
C GLU A 195 -4.77 -31.53 -14.03
N ALA A 196 -3.52 -31.67 -13.57
CA ALA A 196 -2.75 -32.90 -13.73
C ALA A 196 -3.43 -34.10 -13.03
N LYS A 197 -3.51 -35.23 -13.75
CA LYS A 197 -4.07 -36.50 -13.26
C LYS A 197 -2.98 -37.41 -12.69
N ASP A 198 -2.21 -36.89 -11.73
CA ASP A 198 -1.03 -37.55 -11.14
C ASP A 198 -1.30 -38.22 -9.78
N GLY A 199 -2.55 -38.17 -9.31
CA GLY A 199 -2.97 -38.78 -8.04
C GLY A 199 -2.60 -37.99 -6.79
N LYS A 200 -1.96 -36.82 -6.93
CA LYS A 200 -1.68 -35.93 -5.79
C LYS A 200 -2.93 -35.21 -5.32
N SER A 201 -3.03 -35.03 -4.01
CA SER A 201 -4.03 -34.15 -3.39
C SER A 201 -3.80 -32.69 -3.79
N GLU A 202 -4.84 -31.86 -3.67
CA GLU A 202 -4.74 -30.41 -3.88
C GLU A 202 -3.74 -29.77 -2.91
N GLU A 203 -3.65 -30.28 -1.67
CA GLU A 203 -2.66 -29.83 -0.67
C GLU A 203 -1.23 -30.09 -1.16
N GLU A 204 -0.94 -31.27 -1.69
CA GLU A 204 0.37 -31.62 -2.26
C GLU A 204 0.68 -30.80 -3.51
N LYS A 205 -0.32 -30.56 -4.36
CA LYS A 205 -0.19 -29.70 -5.54
C LYS A 205 0.13 -28.25 -5.15
N ALA A 206 -0.59 -27.67 -4.19
CA ALA A 206 -0.32 -26.33 -3.68
C ALA A 206 1.08 -26.20 -3.08
N LYS A 207 1.54 -27.19 -2.30
CA LYS A 207 2.93 -27.22 -1.81
C LYS A 207 3.94 -27.26 -2.97
N SER A 208 3.67 -28.01 -4.03
CA SER A 208 4.53 -28.04 -5.23
C SER A 208 4.57 -26.72 -5.99
N LEU A 209 3.48 -25.94 -5.99
CA LEU A 209 3.50 -24.58 -6.54
C LEU A 209 4.54 -23.71 -5.82
N VAL A 210 4.61 -23.83 -4.49
CA VAL A 210 5.62 -23.09 -3.71
C VAL A 210 7.02 -23.63 -3.97
N SER A 211 7.24 -24.94 -3.85
CA SER A 211 8.58 -25.53 -3.96
C SER A 211 9.17 -25.45 -5.37
N ASP A 212 8.35 -25.60 -6.41
CA ASP A 212 8.85 -25.82 -7.77
C ASP A 212 8.66 -24.59 -8.67
N LEU A 213 7.64 -23.77 -8.41
CA LEU A 213 7.34 -22.59 -9.23
C LEU A 213 7.74 -21.28 -8.55
N VAL A 214 7.34 -21.06 -7.30
CA VAL A 214 7.69 -19.84 -6.54
C VAL A 214 9.18 -19.84 -6.21
N ASN A 215 9.68 -20.88 -5.55
CA ASN A 215 11.08 -20.93 -5.11
C ASN A 215 12.06 -20.92 -6.28
N LYS A 216 11.68 -21.45 -7.45
CA LYS A 216 12.47 -21.31 -8.68
C LYS A 216 12.62 -19.84 -9.11
N ARG A 217 11.54 -19.04 -9.02
CA ARG A 217 11.57 -17.61 -9.34
C ARG A 217 12.35 -16.82 -8.29
N LEU A 218 12.14 -17.11 -7.01
CA LEU A 218 12.90 -16.48 -5.93
C LEU A 218 14.40 -16.75 -6.08
N ALA A 219 14.79 -17.99 -6.39
CA ALA A 219 16.18 -18.36 -6.63
C ALA A 219 16.80 -17.58 -7.81
N ALA A 220 16.06 -17.37 -8.90
CA ALA A 220 16.52 -16.55 -10.04
C ALA A 220 16.75 -15.07 -9.66
N LEU A 221 16.19 -14.62 -8.53
CA LEU A 221 16.33 -13.29 -7.98
C LEU A 221 17.34 -13.21 -6.81
N ASN A 222 18.07 -14.31 -6.56
CA ASN A 222 18.95 -14.50 -5.40
C ASN A 222 18.23 -14.40 -4.04
N ILE A 223 16.94 -14.68 -4.00
CA ILE A 223 16.13 -14.67 -2.79
C ILE A 223 16.09 -16.08 -2.21
N PRO A 224 16.35 -16.27 -0.89
CA PRO A 224 16.27 -17.59 -0.27
C PRO A 224 14.89 -18.23 -0.45
N PRO A 225 14.81 -19.55 -0.72
CA PRO A 225 13.54 -20.23 -0.88
C PRO A 225 12.70 -20.13 0.40
N VAL A 226 11.40 -19.94 0.24
CA VAL A 226 10.45 -19.98 1.37
C VAL A 226 10.03 -21.42 1.65
N ALA A 227 9.92 -21.76 2.94
CA ALA A 227 9.27 -22.99 3.34
C ALA A 227 7.75 -22.87 3.17
N VAL A 228 7.06 -24.01 2.99
CA VAL A 228 5.59 -24.05 2.94
C VAL A 228 5.03 -24.96 4.03
N GLU A 229 3.96 -24.51 4.68
CA GLU A 229 3.21 -25.27 5.66
C GLU A 229 1.71 -25.13 5.41
N VAL A 230 0.96 -26.20 5.66
CA VAL A 230 -0.50 -26.16 5.65
C VAL A 230 -0.96 -26.30 7.09
N ALA A 231 -1.61 -25.25 7.59
CA ALA A 231 -2.03 -25.11 8.98
C ALA A 231 -3.56 -25.18 9.09
N ASN A 232 -4.05 -25.54 10.27
CA ASN A 232 -5.46 -25.41 10.60
C ASN A 232 -5.71 -24.05 11.25
N ASP A 233 -6.89 -23.48 11.03
CA ASP A 233 -7.40 -22.32 11.77
C ASP A 233 -6.49 -21.07 11.71
N LEU A 234 -5.85 -20.84 10.56
CA LEU A 234 -5.00 -19.68 10.33
C LEU A 234 -5.80 -18.36 10.49
N GLY A 235 -7.10 -18.42 10.16
CA GLY A 235 -8.01 -17.28 10.22
C GLY A 235 -7.91 -16.36 8.99
N THR A 236 -7.04 -16.70 8.05
CA THR A 236 -6.85 -16.11 6.71
C THR A 236 -6.61 -17.27 5.72
N ARG A 237 -6.60 -17.00 4.41
CA ARG A 237 -6.26 -18.03 3.41
C ARG A 237 -4.76 -18.33 3.39
N GLY A 238 -3.95 -17.29 3.44
CA GLY A 238 -2.50 -17.38 3.46
C GLY A 238 -1.93 -16.53 4.57
N ALA A 239 -0.67 -16.80 4.93
CA ALA A 239 0.16 -15.87 5.67
C ALA A 239 1.64 -16.15 5.40
N PHE A 240 2.41 -15.10 5.14
CA PHE A 240 3.86 -15.14 5.14
C PHE A 240 4.42 -14.69 6.50
N SER A 241 5.34 -15.50 7.05
CA SER A 241 6.09 -15.19 8.27
C SER A 241 7.54 -14.82 7.91
N SER A 242 7.91 -13.55 8.08
CA SER A 242 9.27 -13.04 7.83
C SER A 242 10.32 -13.67 8.74
N GLY A 243 9.96 -13.90 10.02
CA GLY A 243 10.87 -14.46 11.02
C GLY A 243 11.15 -15.95 10.81
N ASP A 244 10.13 -16.72 10.43
CA ASP A 244 10.28 -18.15 10.12
C ASP A 244 10.69 -18.40 8.67
N TRP A 245 10.64 -17.37 7.83
CA TRP A 245 10.77 -17.44 6.37
C TRP A 245 9.88 -18.51 5.74
N LYS A 246 8.58 -18.45 6.09
CA LYS A 246 7.62 -19.51 5.79
C LYS A 246 6.30 -18.95 5.28
N LEU A 247 5.79 -19.55 4.21
CA LEU A 247 4.44 -19.38 3.69
C LEU A 247 3.51 -20.43 4.31
N LYS A 248 2.42 -19.97 4.94
CA LYS A 248 1.39 -20.81 5.54
C LYS A 248 0.12 -20.72 4.70
N LEU A 249 -0.51 -21.87 4.43
CA LEU A 249 -1.82 -21.96 3.79
C LEU A 249 -2.82 -22.57 4.75
N ASP A 250 -4.03 -22.02 4.80
CA ASP A 250 -5.09 -22.61 5.61
C ASP A 250 -5.65 -23.88 4.94
N ARG A 251 -5.78 -24.95 5.72
CA ARG A 251 -6.27 -26.25 5.26
C ARG A 251 -7.70 -26.21 4.73
N LEU A 252 -8.54 -25.29 5.21
CA LEU A 252 -9.94 -25.15 4.75
C LEU A 252 -10.04 -24.83 3.26
N GLN A 253 -8.97 -24.34 2.64
CA GLN A 253 -8.91 -24.11 1.19
C GLN A 253 -8.89 -25.39 0.36
N PHE A 254 -8.57 -26.54 0.97
CA PHE A 254 -8.47 -27.84 0.29
C PHE A 254 -9.60 -28.80 0.69
N GLN A 255 -10.60 -28.31 1.41
CA GLN A 255 -11.74 -29.10 1.88
C GLN A 255 -13.01 -28.60 1.21
N PRO A 256 -13.91 -29.49 0.74
CA PRO A 256 -15.17 -29.07 0.14
C PRO A 256 -15.92 -28.07 1.03
N GLY A 257 -16.26 -26.90 0.49
CA GLY A 257 -16.97 -25.87 1.24
C GLY A 257 -16.74 -24.45 0.73
N LYS A 258 -17.22 -23.46 1.49
CA LYS A 258 -17.23 -22.04 1.08
C LYS A 258 -15.84 -21.40 0.87
N PHE A 259 -14.78 -22.08 1.29
CA PHE A 259 -13.39 -21.59 1.19
C PHE A 259 -12.56 -22.34 0.15
N HIS A 260 -13.08 -23.43 -0.43
CA HIS A 260 -12.43 -24.16 -1.52
C HIS A 260 -12.60 -23.37 -2.81
N ASP A 261 -11.48 -22.84 -3.30
CA ASP A 261 -11.38 -22.17 -4.59
C ASP A 261 -9.90 -22.19 -5.01
N LEU A 262 -9.56 -23.04 -5.99
CA LEU A 262 -8.17 -23.22 -6.43
C LEU A 262 -7.59 -21.97 -7.10
N ARG A 263 -8.44 -21.11 -7.69
CA ARG A 263 -8.02 -19.82 -8.23
C ARG A 263 -7.56 -18.93 -7.09
N ASP A 264 -8.37 -18.82 -6.05
CA ASP A 264 -8.05 -17.98 -4.89
C ASP A 264 -6.85 -18.53 -4.11
N THR A 265 -6.71 -19.85 -3.96
CA THR A 265 -5.51 -20.47 -3.37
C THR A 265 -4.25 -20.17 -4.19
N THR A 266 -4.32 -20.27 -5.52
CA THR A 266 -3.19 -19.96 -6.39
C THR A 266 -2.79 -18.49 -6.28
N ALA A 267 -3.77 -17.60 -6.26
CA ALA A 267 -3.57 -16.16 -6.12
C ALA A 267 -2.94 -15.83 -4.75
N THR A 268 -3.48 -16.41 -3.67
CA THR A 268 -2.96 -16.29 -2.30
C THR A 268 -1.50 -16.75 -2.22
N ILE A 269 -1.14 -17.90 -2.81
CA ILE A 269 0.25 -18.36 -2.82
C ILE A 269 1.20 -17.31 -3.42
N TYR A 270 0.79 -16.67 -4.51
CA TYR A 270 1.62 -15.68 -5.19
C TYR A 270 1.67 -14.35 -4.42
N HIS A 271 0.57 -13.95 -3.77
CA HIS A 271 0.51 -12.83 -2.83
C HIS A 271 1.54 -13.01 -1.71
N GLU A 272 1.49 -14.12 -0.99
CA GLU A 272 2.39 -14.37 0.14
C GLU A 272 3.86 -14.50 -0.32
N ALA A 273 4.08 -15.05 -1.51
CA ALA A 273 5.41 -15.06 -2.12
C ALA A 273 5.92 -13.64 -2.44
N ARG A 274 5.03 -12.71 -2.79
CA ARG A 274 5.39 -11.31 -3.01
C ARG A 274 5.86 -10.65 -1.73
N HIS A 275 5.22 -10.92 -0.59
CA HIS A 275 5.72 -10.44 0.71
C HIS A 275 7.13 -10.96 1.02
N ALA A 276 7.43 -12.22 0.72
CA ALA A 276 8.79 -12.74 0.87
C ALA A 276 9.81 -11.96 0.02
N GLU A 277 9.48 -11.64 -1.24
CA GLU A 277 10.35 -10.76 -2.04
C GLU A 277 10.49 -9.37 -1.42
N GLN A 278 9.38 -8.73 -1.04
CA GLN A 278 9.38 -7.39 -0.47
C GLN A 278 10.26 -7.29 0.78
N ASP A 279 10.13 -8.22 1.71
CA ASP A 279 10.91 -8.27 2.95
C ASP A 279 12.41 -8.47 2.67
N PHE A 280 12.76 -9.32 1.70
CA PHE A 280 14.16 -9.48 1.29
C PHE A 280 14.72 -8.17 0.71
N ARG A 281 13.95 -7.48 -0.15
CA ARG A 281 14.37 -6.19 -0.73
C ARG A 281 14.49 -5.10 0.34
N VAL A 282 13.64 -5.09 1.36
CA VAL A 282 13.77 -4.22 2.53
C VAL A 282 15.08 -4.51 3.28
N GLY A 283 15.43 -5.80 3.46
CA GLY A 283 16.73 -6.20 3.99
C GLY A 283 17.91 -5.65 3.17
N GLN A 284 17.86 -5.78 1.83
CA GLN A 284 18.90 -5.27 0.94
C GLN A 284 19.03 -3.74 1.00
N LEU A 285 17.90 -3.02 1.07
CA LEU A 285 17.88 -1.57 1.27
C LEU A 285 18.62 -1.19 2.57
N LEU A 286 18.27 -1.82 3.69
CA LEU A 286 18.89 -1.54 4.98
C LEU A 286 20.39 -1.88 4.96
N ALA A 287 20.78 -2.96 4.30
CA ALA A 287 22.18 -3.32 4.09
C ALA A 287 22.95 -2.26 3.27
N ARG A 288 22.33 -1.67 2.24
CA ARG A 288 22.90 -0.54 1.48
C ARG A 288 23.03 0.72 2.35
N GLN A 289 22.18 0.88 3.35
CA GLN A 289 22.27 1.93 4.36
C GLN A 289 23.28 1.61 5.48
N GLY A 290 24.06 0.55 5.33
CA GLY A 290 25.15 0.18 6.24
C GLY A 290 24.72 -0.62 7.47
N LYS A 291 23.50 -1.16 7.49
CA LYS A 291 23.05 -2.03 8.59
C LYS A 291 23.67 -3.42 8.48
N SER A 292 24.04 -4.00 9.61
CA SER A 292 24.45 -5.42 9.69
C SER A 292 23.25 -6.35 9.63
N ALA A 293 23.47 -7.65 9.43
CA ALA A 293 22.39 -8.64 9.42
C ALA A 293 21.62 -8.66 10.75
N GLU A 294 22.32 -8.57 11.88
CA GLU A 294 21.73 -8.54 13.22
C GLU A 294 20.87 -7.30 13.42
N GLN A 295 21.34 -6.14 12.94
CA GLN A 295 20.56 -4.91 12.98
C GLN A 295 19.32 -4.98 12.09
N ILE A 296 19.42 -5.60 10.91
CA ILE A 296 18.29 -5.82 10.02
C ILE A 296 17.25 -6.70 10.69
N THR A 297 17.64 -7.86 11.24
CA THR A 297 16.75 -8.73 12.01
C THR A 297 16.11 -7.99 13.18
N ALA A 298 16.87 -7.20 13.95
CA ALA A 298 16.33 -6.45 15.08
C ALA A 298 15.30 -5.37 14.66
N ILE A 299 15.49 -4.73 13.51
CA ILE A 299 14.59 -3.67 13.00
C ILE A 299 13.32 -4.28 12.39
N THR A 300 13.47 -5.38 11.66
CA THR A 300 12.42 -5.89 10.76
C THR A 300 11.75 -7.17 11.24
N GLY A 301 12.40 -7.92 12.13
CA GLY A 301 12.01 -9.30 12.45
C GLY A 301 12.39 -10.31 11.36
N LEU A 302 13.12 -9.89 10.31
CA LEU A 302 13.56 -10.77 9.23
C LEU A 302 14.44 -11.90 9.77
N ASN A 303 14.19 -13.12 9.30
CA ASN A 303 15.00 -14.29 9.62
C ASN A 303 16.51 -14.01 9.49
N ALA A 304 17.31 -14.41 10.47
CA ALA A 304 18.72 -14.04 10.56
C ALA A 304 19.56 -14.50 9.36
N ASP A 305 19.33 -15.71 8.85
CA ASP A 305 20.04 -16.22 7.69
C ASP A 305 19.65 -15.48 6.41
N VAL A 306 18.38 -15.09 6.32
CA VAL A 306 17.87 -14.28 5.20
C VAL A 306 18.42 -12.87 5.26
N ALA A 307 18.49 -12.25 6.45
CA ALA A 307 19.11 -10.95 6.65
C ALA A 307 20.59 -10.96 6.23
N LYS A 308 21.32 -12.03 6.57
CA LYS A 308 22.70 -12.24 6.10
C LYS A 308 22.78 -12.31 4.57
N LYS A 309 21.89 -13.09 3.94
CA LYS A 309 21.81 -13.16 2.47
C LYS A 309 21.47 -11.81 1.84
N ALA A 310 20.60 -11.02 2.44
CA ALA A 310 20.27 -9.68 1.98
C ALA A 310 21.47 -8.73 2.06
N VAL A 311 22.32 -8.87 3.10
CA VAL A 311 23.59 -8.12 3.21
C VAL A 311 24.58 -8.52 2.12
N ASP A 312 24.74 -9.83 1.90
CA ASP A 312 25.65 -10.37 0.87
C ASP A 312 25.21 -9.92 -0.53
N ALA A 313 23.90 -9.90 -0.79
CA ALA A 313 23.29 -9.54 -2.07
C ALA A 313 22.90 -8.05 -2.17
N LYS A 314 23.37 -7.17 -1.27
CA LYS A 314 22.90 -5.76 -1.23
C LYS A 314 23.13 -4.96 -2.52
N GLY A 315 24.08 -5.41 -3.36
CA GLY A 315 24.40 -4.81 -4.66
C GLY A 315 23.41 -5.17 -5.77
N ASP A 316 22.53 -6.15 -5.56
CA ASP A 316 21.66 -6.71 -6.59
C ASP A 316 20.41 -5.84 -6.87
N ILE A 317 20.21 -4.74 -6.11
CA ILE A 317 19.10 -3.82 -6.32
C ILE A 317 19.56 -2.46 -6.86
N THR A 318 18.82 -1.93 -7.84
CA THR A 318 19.04 -0.59 -8.40
C THR A 318 18.66 0.53 -7.42
N ALA A 319 18.94 1.79 -7.78
CA ALA A 319 18.46 2.93 -6.99
C ALA A 319 16.93 3.01 -6.95
N MET A 320 16.25 2.77 -8.07
CA MET A 320 14.79 2.74 -8.15
C MET A 320 14.18 1.60 -7.32
N GLN A 321 14.76 0.40 -7.37
CA GLN A 321 14.31 -0.72 -6.54
C GLN A 321 14.50 -0.43 -5.05
N ALA A 322 15.60 0.22 -4.67
CA ALA A 322 15.80 0.67 -3.29
C ALA A 322 14.77 1.73 -2.85
N LEU A 323 14.38 2.65 -3.74
CA LEU A 323 13.30 3.61 -3.46
C LEU A 323 11.95 2.91 -3.26
N ILE A 324 11.65 1.91 -4.08
CA ILE A 324 10.45 1.08 -3.94
C ILE A 324 10.45 0.35 -2.59
N ALA A 325 11.56 -0.33 -2.26
CA ALA A 325 11.74 -1.00 -0.97
C ALA A 325 11.62 -0.05 0.22
N GLN A 326 12.04 1.22 0.07
CA GLN A 326 11.88 2.23 1.11
C GLN A 326 10.40 2.54 1.37
N GLY A 327 9.57 2.53 0.34
CA GLY A 327 8.12 2.67 0.47
C GLY A 327 7.49 1.51 1.26
N TRP A 328 7.93 0.28 1.02
CA TRP A 328 7.51 -0.89 1.80
C TRP A 328 8.00 -0.79 3.25
N PHE A 329 9.28 -0.46 3.47
CA PHE A 329 9.85 -0.27 4.79
C PHE A 329 9.07 0.78 5.61
N ASP A 330 8.77 1.94 5.02
CA ASP A 330 8.02 3.00 5.70
C ASP A 330 6.63 2.51 6.12
N SER A 331 6.00 1.66 5.30
CA SER A 331 4.69 1.08 5.59
C SER A 331 4.75 0.00 6.68
N LEU A 332 5.78 -0.84 6.66
CA LEU A 332 5.92 -1.99 7.55
C LEU A 332 6.53 -1.62 8.91
N HIS A 333 7.57 -0.80 8.91
CA HIS A 333 8.42 -0.53 10.08
C HIS A 333 8.51 0.95 10.44
N GLY A 334 8.09 1.86 9.56
CA GLY A 334 8.00 3.29 9.88
C GLY A 334 6.92 3.55 10.94
N ALA A 335 7.15 4.49 11.86
CA ALA A 335 6.23 4.77 12.96
C ALA A 335 4.79 5.09 12.50
N ALA A 336 4.66 5.90 11.43
CA ALA A 336 3.36 6.21 10.84
C ALA A 336 2.71 4.99 10.15
N GLY A 337 3.53 4.18 9.46
CA GLY A 337 3.10 2.93 8.82
C GLY A 337 2.58 1.94 9.85
N LEU A 338 3.35 1.65 10.90
CA LEU A 338 2.95 0.80 12.04
C LEU A 338 1.64 1.27 12.68
N ALA A 339 1.52 2.58 12.95
CA ALA A 339 0.29 3.13 13.51
C ALA A 339 -0.92 2.95 12.58
N ARG A 340 -0.73 3.08 11.26
CA ARG A 340 -1.76 2.84 10.25
C ARG A 340 -2.13 1.36 10.18
N ARG A 341 -1.16 0.46 10.03
CA ARG A 341 -1.38 -0.99 9.99
C ARG A 341 -2.17 -1.48 11.20
N ARG A 342 -1.77 -1.08 12.42
CA ARG A 342 -2.49 -1.44 13.64
C ARG A 342 -3.96 -1.04 13.58
N ARG A 343 -4.27 0.21 13.21
CA ARG A 343 -5.66 0.68 13.08
C ARG A 343 -6.42 -0.10 12.02
N ASN A 344 -5.80 -0.34 10.86
CA ASN A 344 -6.42 -1.09 9.77
C ASN A 344 -6.73 -2.53 10.19
N SER A 345 -5.79 -3.23 10.83
CA SER A 345 -5.98 -4.60 11.31
C SER A 345 -7.04 -4.70 12.41
N GLU A 346 -7.08 -3.75 13.34
CA GLU A 346 -8.11 -3.66 14.38
C GLU A 346 -9.50 -3.48 13.76
N GLU A 347 -9.66 -2.54 12.83
CA GLU A 347 -10.93 -2.27 12.15
C GLU A 347 -11.35 -3.44 11.24
N LEU A 348 -10.43 -4.00 10.46
CA LEU A 348 -10.71 -5.14 9.58
C LEU A 348 -11.23 -6.34 10.38
N ARG A 349 -10.59 -6.67 11.51
CA ARG A 349 -11.05 -7.74 12.41
C ARG A 349 -12.43 -7.45 13.00
N ALA A 350 -12.68 -6.21 13.42
CA ALA A 350 -13.98 -5.80 13.96
C ALA A 350 -15.08 -5.85 12.91
N ALA A 351 -14.80 -5.36 11.69
CA ALA A 351 -15.73 -5.36 10.57
C ALA A 351 -16.03 -6.79 10.08
N PHE A 352 -15.02 -7.66 10.02
CA PHE A 352 -15.20 -9.09 9.70
C PHE A 352 -16.14 -9.76 10.70
N THR A 353 -15.88 -9.58 11.99
CA THR A 353 -16.71 -10.16 13.07
C THR A 353 -18.16 -9.68 12.98
N ALA A 354 -18.37 -8.38 12.71
CA ALA A 354 -19.70 -7.81 12.54
C ALA A 354 -20.42 -8.36 11.30
N ARG A 355 -19.69 -8.59 10.20
CA ARG A 355 -20.23 -9.18 8.96
C ARG A 355 -20.65 -10.62 9.17
N GLU A 356 -19.81 -11.47 9.78
CA GLU A 356 -20.17 -12.87 10.05
C GLU A 356 -21.38 -12.95 11.00
N ALA A 357 -21.43 -12.14 12.06
CA ALA A 357 -22.59 -12.11 12.96
C ALA A 357 -23.88 -11.66 12.25
N ALA A 358 -23.81 -10.66 11.36
CA ALA A 358 -24.95 -10.21 10.58
C ALA A 358 -25.38 -11.26 9.53
N CYS A 359 -24.43 -12.00 8.96
CA CYS A 359 -24.70 -13.14 8.08
C CYS A 359 -25.46 -14.23 8.83
N ASP A 360 -24.98 -14.64 10.00
CA ASP A 360 -25.63 -15.68 10.81
C ASP A 360 -27.06 -15.28 11.20
N ALA A 361 -27.26 -14.01 11.58
CA ALA A 361 -28.59 -13.49 11.87
C ALA A 361 -29.53 -13.50 10.65
N PHE A 362 -29.03 -13.16 9.46
CA PHE A 362 -29.82 -13.21 8.24
C PHE A 362 -30.14 -14.65 7.79
N LYS A 363 -29.18 -15.59 7.94
CA LYS A 363 -29.40 -17.01 7.67
C LYS A 363 -30.43 -17.62 8.62
N ALA A 364 -30.42 -17.21 9.88
CA ALA A 364 -31.40 -17.65 10.87
C ALA A 364 -32.80 -17.03 10.64
N ASP A 365 -32.86 -15.76 10.24
CA ASP A 365 -34.12 -15.03 10.03
C ASP A 365 -34.01 -14.02 8.87
N PRO A 366 -34.43 -14.37 7.64
CA PRO A 366 -34.22 -13.56 6.44
C PRO A 366 -35.23 -12.42 6.28
N THR A 367 -35.38 -11.58 7.32
CA THR A 367 -36.23 -10.39 7.30
C THR A 367 -35.57 -9.21 6.56
N PRO A 368 -36.35 -8.24 6.06
CA PRO A 368 -35.80 -7.00 5.50
C PRO A 368 -34.88 -6.24 6.48
N GLN A 369 -35.15 -6.29 7.79
CA GLN A 369 -34.29 -5.65 8.79
C GLN A 369 -32.93 -6.36 8.91
N ASN A 370 -32.90 -7.70 8.94
CA ASN A 370 -31.64 -8.44 9.00
C ASN A 370 -30.84 -8.32 7.69
N LYS A 371 -31.52 -8.25 6.54
CA LYS A 371 -30.87 -7.96 5.26
C LYS A 371 -30.17 -6.58 5.29
N ALA A 372 -30.86 -5.54 5.76
CA ALA A 372 -30.27 -4.20 5.88
C ALA A 372 -29.05 -4.16 6.83
N LYS A 373 -29.08 -4.92 7.93
CA LYS A 373 -27.91 -5.04 8.83
C LYS A 373 -26.74 -5.75 8.15
N LEU A 374 -27.01 -6.83 7.42
CA LEU A 374 -25.99 -7.54 6.65
C LEU A 374 -25.36 -6.61 5.61
N ASP A 375 -26.16 -5.86 4.84
CA ASP A 375 -25.67 -4.94 3.81
C ASP A 375 -24.78 -3.83 4.40
N LEU A 376 -25.17 -3.26 5.56
CA LEU A 376 -24.34 -2.28 6.27
C LEU A 376 -23.02 -2.88 6.77
N ALA A 377 -23.05 -4.11 7.30
CA ALA A 377 -21.88 -4.81 7.77
C ALA A 377 -20.92 -5.19 6.63
N LYS A 378 -21.45 -5.63 5.48
CA LYS A 378 -20.67 -5.87 4.25
C LYS A 378 -20.00 -4.58 3.79
N ALA A 379 -20.75 -3.49 3.64
CA ALA A 379 -20.18 -2.20 3.24
C ALA A 379 -19.09 -1.67 4.21
N ARG A 380 -19.20 -1.95 5.52
CA ARG A 380 -18.13 -1.63 6.49
C ARG A 380 -16.90 -2.50 6.27
N PHE A 381 -17.09 -3.81 6.10
CA PHE A 381 -16.02 -4.75 5.82
C PHE A 381 -15.30 -4.39 4.51
N ASP A 382 -16.02 -4.11 3.43
CA ASP A 382 -15.44 -3.74 2.13
C ASP A 382 -14.58 -2.47 2.23
N ARG A 383 -15.00 -1.48 3.03
CA ARG A 383 -14.18 -0.29 3.31
C ARG A 383 -12.92 -0.63 4.09
N ALA A 384 -13.03 -1.49 5.11
CA ALA A 384 -11.88 -1.89 5.92
C ALA A 384 -10.85 -2.70 5.09
N VAL A 385 -11.32 -3.56 4.19
CA VAL A 385 -10.50 -4.27 3.20
C VAL A 385 -9.82 -3.25 2.28
N ALA A 386 -10.57 -2.34 1.66
CA ALA A 386 -9.98 -1.32 0.78
C ALA A 386 -8.93 -0.43 1.50
N GLU A 387 -9.11 -0.13 2.80
CA GLU A 387 -8.13 0.62 3.59
C GLU A 387 -6.89 -0.21 3.93
N HIS A 388 -7.05 -1.51 4.17
CA HIS A 388 -5.97 -2.48 4.36
C HIS A 388 -5.15 -2.60 3.07
N ASP A 389 -5.81 -2.85 1.94
CA ASP A 389 -5.18 -3.06 0.65
C ASP A 389 -4.55 -1.77 0.09
N ASP A 390 -4.89 -0.60 0.64
CA ASP A 390 -4.25 0.69 0.33
C ASP A 390 -2.89 0.87 1.04
N LEU A 391 -2.47 -0.05 1.92
CA LEU A 391 -1.12 -0.08 2.47
C LEU A 391 -0.10 -0.38 1.34
N PRO A 392 1.03 0.33 1.22
CA PRO A 392 1.95 0.16 0.10
C PRO A 392 2.45 -1.26 -0.23
N HIS A 393 2.67 -2.12 0.77
CA HIS A 393 3.15 -3.50 0.59
C HIS A 393 1.99 -4.44 0.21
N GLU A 394 0.86 -4.31 0.90
CA GLU A 394 -0.40 -5.00 0.58
C GLU A 394 -0.89 -4.64 -0.82
N PHE A 395 -0.97 -3.35 -1.18
CA PHE A 395 -1.40 -2.88 -2.50
C PHE A 395 -0.62 -3.55 -3.64
N ASP A 396 0.71 -3.68 -3.47
CA ASP A 396 1.59 -4.31 -4.45
C ASP A 396 1.36 -5.83 -4.52
N ALA A 397 1.13 -6.50 -3.39
CA ALA A 397 0.82 -7.93 -3.33
C ALA A 397 -0.58 -8.25 -3.87
N GLU A 398 -1.61 -7.51 -3.44
CA GLU A 398 -3.01 -7.61 -3.86
C GLU A 398 -3.20 -7.39 -5.36
N ARG A 399 -2.42 -6.46 -5.92
CA ARG A 399 -2.47 -6.22 -7.36
C ARG A 399 -1.90 -7.39 -8.17
N LEU A 400 -0.90 -8.07 -7.63
CA LEU A 400 -0.39 -9.32 -8.19
C LEU A 400 -1.40 -10.45 -8.01
N GLU A 401 -2.00 -10.57 -6.82
CA GLU A 401 -3.04 -11.54 -6.51
C GLU A 401 -4.19 -11.47 -7.52
N SER A 402 -4.78 -10.28 -7.68
CA SER A 402 -5.88 -10.02 -8.61
C SER A 402 -5.51 -10.41 -10.05
N LYS A 403 -4.28 -10.14 -10.45
CA LYS A 403 -3.78 -10.48 -11.79
C LYS A 403 -3.61 -11.99 -11.97
N VAL A 404 -3.03 -12.69 -11.00
CA VAL A 404 -2.91 -14.16 -11.01
C VAL A 404 -4.30 -14.79 -11.06
N ALA A 405 -5.21 -14.33 -10.21
CA ALA A 405 -6.58 -14.84 -10.13
C ALA A 405 -7.31 -14.69 -11.48
N THR A 406 -7.18 -13.52 -12.13
CA THR A 406 -7.76 -13.25 -13.46
C THR A 406 -7.18 -14.16 -14.55
N GLN A 407 -5.87 -14.42 -14.51
CA GLN A 407 -5.21 -15.25 -15.52
C GLN A 407 -5.41 -16.76 -15.31
N PHE A 408 -5.66 -17.18 -14.07
CA PHE A 408 -5.92 -18.58 -13.74
C PHE A 408 -7.29 -19.04 -14.28
N GLY A 409 -8.33 -18.23 -14.08
CA GLY A 409 -9.67 -18.48 -14.59
C GLY A 409 -10.76 -17.67 -13.89
N ASP A 410 -12.00 -17.94 -14.28
CA ASP A 410 -13.17 -17.34 -13.65
C ASP A 410 -13.33 -17.86 -12.21
N PRO A 411 -13.83 -17.02 -11.28
CA PRO A 411 -14.13 -17.48 -9.93
C PRO A 411 -15.20 -18.57 -9.96
N GLU A 412 -15.10 -19.54 -9.06
CA GLU A 412 -16.22 -20.45 -8.83
C GLU A 412 -17.41 -19.65 -8.31
N GLN A 413 -18.57 -19.83 -8.95
CA GLN A 413 -19.81 -19.20 -8.49
C GLN A 413 -20.25 -19.88 -7.20
N HIS A 414 -20.26 -19.12 -6.10
CA HIS A 414 -20.87 -19.55 -4.85
C HIS A 414 -22.09 -18.67 -4.56
N ASP A 415 -23.28 -19.28 -4.51
CA ASP A 415 -24.55 -18.62 -4.18
C ASP A 415 -24.69 -18.33 -2.66
N ASP A 416 -23.59 -18.06 -1.94
CA ASP A 416 -23.67 -17.70 -0.51
C ASP A 416 -24.00 -16.21 -0.37
N PRO A 417 -25.20 -15.82 0.11
CA PRO A 417 -25.57 -14.41 0.31
C PRO A 417 -24.62 -13.67 1.27
N CYS A 418 -23.80 -14.41 2.02
CA CYS A 418 -22.81 -13.88 2.94
C CYS A 418 -21.41 -13.69 2.37
N ARG A 419 -21.13 -14.14 1.14
CA ARG A 419 -19.86 -13.87 0.47
C ARG A 419 -19.80 -12.43 -0.04
#